data_AF-A0A354FP60-F1
#
_entry.id   AF-A0A354FP60-F1
#
_cell.length_a   1.000
_cell.length_b   1.000
_cell.length_c   1.000
_cell.angle_alpha   90.00
_cell.angle_beta   90.00
_cell.angle_gamma   90.00
#
_symmetry.space_group_name_H-M   'P 1'
#
loop_
_entity.id
_entity.type
_entity.pdbx_description
1 polymer ?
#
loop_
_entity_poly.entity_id
_entity_poly.type
_entity_poly.pdbx_seq_one_letter_code
_entity_poly.pdbx_strand_id
1 'polypeptide(L)'
;LPDDQLLFLAAGGRLNDRAVLGLEVNRMLADEKAQRFVEDFLDQWLELKDIDATTPDEKLYPEYDDVLRQAMLEETRRFFSEMIRSDLGVREFIDSDFTFLNRRLAEHYGIPGVQGLDFRKVTLPAESPRGGLLTQASILKVTANGTNTSPVPRGSFVLANLLGTP
;
A
#
# COMPACT_ATOMS: atom_id res chain seq x y z
N LEU A 1 -4.52 -5.75 22.96
CA LEU A 1 -5.20 -6.91 23.57
C LEU A 1 -6.50 -7.13 22.79
N PRO A 2 -6.91 -8.39 22.54
CA PRO A 2 -8.24 -8.72 22.00
C PRO A 2 -9.36 -8.07 22.81
N ASP A 3 -10.48 -7.72 22.16
CA ASP A 3 -11.65 -7.19 22.86
C ASP A 3 -12.45 -8.30 23.58
N ASP A 4 -13.33 -7.88 24.49
CA ASP A 4 -14.08 -8.80 25.36
C ASP A 4 -14.99 -9.75 24.56
N GLN A 5 -15.53 -9.28 23.43
CA GLN A 5 -16.35 -10.10 22.54
C GLN A 5 -15.53 -11.23 21.93
N LEU A 6 -14.34 -10.92 21.42
CA LEU A 6 -13.45 -11.91 20.82
C LEU A 6 -12.96 -12.92 21.88
N LEU A 7 -12.66 -12.46 23.09
CA LEU A 7 -12.29 -13.33 24.21
C LEU A 7 -13.44 -14.26 24.64
N PHE A 8 -14.67 -13.74 24.68
CA PHE A 8 -15.86 -14.53 25.01
C PHE A 8 -16.12 -15.63 23.97
N LEU A 9 -16.05 -15.29 22.67
CA LEU A 9 -16.22 -16.25 21.59
C LEU A 9 -15.11 -17.30 21.57
N ALA A 10 -13.87 -16.90 21.88
CA ALA A 10 -12.73 -17.82 22.01
C ALA A 10 -12.93 -18.79 23.18
N ALA A 11 -13.31 -18.29 24.36
CA ALA A 11 -13.56 -19.11 25.54
C ALA A 11 -14.68 -20.14 25.32
N GLY A 12 -15.68 -19.80 24.51
CA GLY A 12 -16.75 -20.71 24.10
C GLY A 12 -16.40 -21.65 22.93
N GLY A 13 -15.16 -21.63 22.41
CA GLY A 13 -14.75 -22.43 21.24
C GLY A 13 -15.47 -22.06 19.93
N ARG A 14 -16.19 -20.92 19.91
CA ARG A 14 -17.04 -20.50 18.80
C ARG A 14 -16.26 -20.02 17.59
N LEU A 15 -15.03 -19.57 17.76
CA LEU A 15 -14.16 -19.12 16.68
C LEU A 15 -13.71 -20.24 15.72
N ASN A 16 -13.94 -21.52 16.08
CA ASN A 16 -13.73 -22.64 15.16
C ASN A 16 -14.82 -22.76 14.08
N ASP A 17 -15.95 -22.10 14.29
CA ASP A 17 -17.02 -21.99 13.30
C ASP A 17 -16.63 -20.94 12.27
N ARG A 18 -16.52 -21.35 11.00
CA ARG A 18 -16.11 -20.45 9.90
C ARG A 18 -17.03 -19.24 9.75
N ALA A 19 -18.33 -19.39 10.02
CA ALA A 19 -19.26 -18.27 9.91
C ALA A 19 -19.01 -17.24 11.03
N VAL A 20 -18.80 -17.70 12.25
CA VAL A 20 -18.47 -16.84 13.40
C VAL A 20 -17.12 -16.16 13.19
N LEU A 21 -16.11 -16.91 12.74
CA LEU A 21 -14.79 -16.37 12.46
C LEU A 21 -14.84 -15.29 11.38
N GLY A 22 -15.55 -15.53 10.28
CA GLY A 22 -15.69 -14.54 9.20
C GLY A 22 -16.38 -13.26 9.67
N LEU A 23 -17.42 -13.37 10.51
CA LEU A 23 -18.08 -12.20 11.09
C LEU A 23 -17.15 -11.37 11.98
N GLU A 24 -16.36 -12.02 12.84
CA GLU A 24 -15.41 -11.31 13.69
C GLU A 24 -14.26 -10.69 12.90
N VAL A 25 -13.75 -11.37 11.87
CA VAL A 25 -12.73 -10.81 10.96
C VAL A 25 -13.27 -9.55 10.27
N ASN A 26 -14.46 -9.61 9.68
CA ASN A 26 -15.07 -8.45 9.02
C ASN A 26 -15.31 -7.29 10.01
N ARG A 27 -15.73 -7.60 11.25
CA ARG A 27 -15.89 -6.59 12.31
C ARG A 27 -14.56 -5.93 12.65
N MET A 28 -13.49 -6.71 12.83
CA MET A 28 -12.17 -6.19 13.16
C MET A 28 -11.58 -5.37 12.02
N LEU A 29 -11.81 -5.76 10.76
CA LEU A 29 -11.36 -5.00 9.59
C LEU A 29 -12.14 -3.69 9.40
N ALA A 30 -13.35 -3.59 9.92
CA ALA A 30 -14.15 -2.35 9.90
C ALA A 30 -13.81 -1.38 11.04
N ASP A 31 -13.07 -1.81 12.05
CA ASP A 31 -12.61 -0.96 13.16
C ASP A 31 -11.42 -0.08 12.71
N GLU A 32 -11.34 1.17 13.19
CA GLU A 32 -10.24 2.09 12.86
C GLU A 32 -8.86 1.52 13.21
N LYS A 33 -8.78 0.60 14.18
CA LYS A 33 -7.55 -0.12 14.53
C LYS A 33 -6.99 -0.96 13.37
N ALA A 34 -7.82 -1.33 12.39
CA ALA A 34 -7.35 -2.01 11.18
C ALA A 34 -6.34 -1.18 10.39
N GLN A 35 -6.40 0.15 10.49
CA GLN A 35 -5.43 1.04 9.85
C GLN A 35 -4.01 0.77 10.36
N ARG A 36 -3.84 0.52 11.66
CA ARG A 36 -2.53 0.17 12.22
C ARG A 36 -2.01 -1.16 11.68
N PHE A 37 -2.90 -2.13 11.48
CA PHE A 37 -2.54 -3.39 10.82
C PHE A 37 -2.05 -3.15 9.40
N VAL A 38 -2.74 -2.32 8.62
CA VAL A 38 -2.32 -1.98 7.24
C VAL A 38 -0.93 -1.34 7.23
N GLU A 39 -0.69 -0.38 8.11
CA GLU A 39 0.62 0.28 8.24
C GLU A 39 1.72 -0.71 8.63
N ASP A 40 1.56 -1.40 9.77
CA ASP A 40 2.56 -2.33 10.30
C ASP A 40 2.85 -3.50 9.32
N PHE A 41 1.83 -4.00 8.63
CA PHE A 41 1.96 -5.10 7.69
C PHE A 41 2.71 -4.68 6.43
N LEU A 42 2.34 -3.54 5.82
CA LEU A 42 2.99 -3.08 4.59
C LEU A 42 4.41 -2.58 4.83
N ASP A 43 4.66 -1.97 5.99
CA ASP A 43 6.00 -1.55 6.40
C ASP A 43 6.98 -2.75 6.49
N GLN A 44 6.47 -3.94 6.84
CA GLN A 44 7.25 -5.18 6.88
C GLN A 44 7.28 -5.91 5.54
N TRP A 45 6.13 -6.07 4.89
CA TRP A 45 6.00 -6.85 3.66
C TRP A 45 6.63 -6.16 2.46
N LEU A 46 6.38 -4.86 2.31
CA LEU A 46 6.83 -4.08 1.16
C LEU A 46 8.03 -3.19 1.50
N GLU A 47 8.63 -3.41 2.68
CA GLU A 47 9.79 -2.66 3.18
C GLU A 47 9.53 -1.14 3.27
N LEU A 48 8.27 -0.71 3.44
CA LEU A 48 7.95 0.73 3.46
C LEU A 48 8.54 1.46 4.67
N LYS A 49 8.91 0.76 5.74
CA LYS A 49 9.68 1.33 6.86
C LYS A 49 11.04 1.89 6.42
N ASP A 50 11.59 1.39 5.31
CA ASP A 50 12.90 1.76 4.77
C ASP A 50 12.78 2.89 3.73
N ILE A 51 11.62 3.56 3.65
CA ILE A 51 11.38 4.73 2.79
C ILE A 51 12.35 5.89 3.06
N ASP A 52 13.03 5.93 4.21
CA ASP A 52 14.04 6.94 4.54
C ASP A 52 15.48 6.40 4.51
N ALA A 53 15.68 5.12 4.16
CA ALA A 53 17.02 4.50 4.09
C ALA A 53 17.93 5.13 3.01
N THR A 54 17.33 5.79 2.03
CA THR A 54 18.01 6.55 0.98
C THR A 54 17.24 7.84 0.71
N THR A 55 17.95 8.94 0.46
CA THR A 55 17.34 10.21 0.07
C THR A 55 17.67 10.49 -1.39
N PRO A 56 16.68 10.76 -2.26
CA PRO A 56 16.92 11.25 -3.60
C PRO A 56 17.83 12.48 -3.62
N ASP A 57 18.80 12.50 -4.54
CA ASP A 57 19.70 13.64 -4.69
C ASP A 57 18.91 14.89 -5.09
N GLU A 58 18.98 15.95 -4.27
CA GLU A 58 18.19 17.18 -4.45
C GLU A 58 18.50 17.91 -5.76
N LYS A 59 19.69 17.74 -6.35
CA LYS A 59 20.04 18.37 -7.63
C LYS A 59 19.44 17.60 -8.81
N LEU A 60 19.36 16.28 -8.68
CA LEU A 60 18.79 15.41 -9.71
C LEU A 60 17.26 15.34 -9.64
N TYR A 61 16.70 15.36 -8.43
CA TYR A 61 15.27 15.19 -8.15
C TYR A 61 14.75 16.29 -7.22
N PRO A 62 14.79 17.57 -7.64
CA PRO A 62 14.39 18.71 -6.82
C PRO A 62 12.90 18.70 -6.43
N GLU A 63 12.09 17.91 -7.13
CA GLU A 63 10.68 17.71 -6.82
C GLU A 63 10.44 16.76 -5.63
N TYR A 64 11.46 16.04 -5.15
CA TYR A 64 11.30 15.16 -4.00
C TYR A 64 11.33 15.97 -2.70
N ASP A 65 10.29 15.82 -1.89
CA ASP A 65 10.18 16.40 -0.55
C ASP A 65 9.42 15.46 0.39
N ASP A 66 9.37 15.81 1.67
CA ASP A 66 8.64 15.03 2.67
C ASP A 66 7.14 14.91 2.36
N VAL A 67 6.54 15.92 1.73
CA VAL A 67 5.12 15.91 1.39
C VAL A 67 4.84 14.86 0.32
N LEU A 68 5.70 14.77 -0.70
CA LEU A 68 5.62 13.75 -1.73
C LEU A 68 5.87 12.38 -1.12
N ARG A 69 6.91 12.22 -0.30
CA ARG A 69 7.23 10.94 0.36
C ARG A 69 6.05 10.40 1.17
N GLN A 70 5.41 11.23 1.99
CA GLN A 70 4.21 10.84 2.74
C GLN A 70 3.07 10.46 1.80
N ALA A 71 2.91 11.19 0.69
CA ALA A 71 1.88 10.87 -0.30
C ALA A 71 2.11 9.51 -0.99
N MET A 72 3.37 9.14 -1.25
CA MET A 72 3.73 7.83 -1.80
C MET A 72 3.32 6.68 -0.86
N LEU A 73 3.55 6.83 0.45
CA LEU A 73 3.16 5.81 1.45
C LEU A 73 1.64 5.69 1.54
N GLU A 74 0.94 6.83 1.56
CA GLU A 74 -0.51 6.88 1.63
C GLU A 74 -1.20 6.24 0.40
N GLU A 75 -0.62 6.37 -0.79
CA GLU A 75 -1.09 5.63 -1.98
C GLU A 75 -1.14 4.14 -1.72
N THR A 76 -0.02 3.54 -1.30
CA THR A 76 0.09 2.10 -1.09
C THR A 76 -0.81 1.60 0.03
N ARG A 77 -0.86 2.34 1.14
CA ARG A 77 -1.71 2.00 2.28
C ARG A 77 -3.19 2.03 1.90
N ARG A 78 -3.64 3.07 1.19
CA ARG A 78 -5.05 3.18 0.76
C ARG A 78 -5.41 2.17 -0.32
N PHE A 79 -4.49 1.91 -1.25
CA PHE A 79 -4.65 0.86 -2.25
C PHE A 79 -4.90 -0.49 -1.57
N PHE A 80 -4.05 -0.87 -0.60
CA PHE A 80 -4.21 -2.12 0.15
C PHE A 80 -5.48 -2.14 1.02
N SER A 81 -5.83 -1.02 1.67
CA SER A 81 -7.09 -0.93 2.42
C SER A 81 -8.31 -1.15 1.52
N GLU A 82 -8.30 -0.64 0.30
CA GLU A 82 -9.35 -0.87 -0.70
C GLU A 82 -9.39 -2.33 -1.16
N MET A 83 -8.23 -2.97 -1.35
CA MET A 83 -8.15 -4.40 -1.67
C MET A 83 -8.87 -5.25 -0.64
N ILE A 84 -8.64 -5.00 0.66
CA ILE A 84 -9.29 -5.72 1.75
C ILE A 84 -10.79 -5.37 1.82
N ARG A 85 -11.12 -4.08 1.85
CA ARG A 85 -12.50 -3.60 2.06
C ARG A 85 -13.45 -4.05 0.96
N SER A 86 -12.96 -4.10 -0.28
CA SER A 86 -13.74 -4.46 -1.45
C SER A 86 -13.54 -5.92 -1.90
N ASP A 87 -12.82 -6.74 -1.10
CA ASP A 87 -12.51 -8.15 -1.38
C ASP A 87 -11.99 -8.37 -2.81
N LEU A 88 -11.03 -7.55 -3.21
CA LEU A 88 -10.50 -7.55 -4.58
C LEU A 88 -9.53 -8.71 -4.79
N GLY A 89 -9.53 -9.24 -6.01
CA GLY A 89 -8.65 -10.35 -6.39
C GLY A 89 -7.18 -9.94 -6.38
N VAL A 90 -6.30 -10.84 -5.93
CA VAL A 90 -4.83 -10.61 -5.84
C VAL A 90 -4.17 -10.10 -7.12
N ARG A 91 -4.81 -10.31 -8.29
CA ARG A 91 -4.33 -9.80 -9.59
C ARG A 91 -4.22 -8.29 -9.65
N GLU A 92 -5.04 -7.57 -8.89
CA GLU A 92 -4.99 -6.10 -8.80
C GLU A 92 -3.64 -5.61 -8.27
N PHE A 93 -2.92 -6.40 -7.45
CA PHE A 93 -1.58 -6.04 -7.03
C PHE A 93 -0.57 -5.98 -8.18
N ILE A 94 -0.87 -6.64 -9.31
CA ILE A 94 -0.02 -6.67 -10.50
C ILE A 94 -0.52 -5.67 -11.54
N ASP A 95 -1.82 -5.67 -11.80
CA ASP A 95 -2.46 -4.86 -12.83
C ASP A 95 -3.83 -4.41 -12.32
N SER A 96 -3.99 -3.11 -12.13
CA SER A 96 -5.20 -2.50 -11.59
C SER A 96 -5.55 -1.25 -12.39
N ASP A 97 -6.85 -1.06 -12.64
CA ASP A 97 -7.38 0.11 -13.35
C ASP A 97 -7.55 1.34 -12.44
N PHE A 98 -7.06 1.29 -11.20
CA PHE A 98 -7.15 2.40 -10.28
C PHE A 98 -5.90 2.60 -9.42
N THR A 99 -5.78 3.79 -8.86
CA THR A 99 -4.87 4.07 -7.73
C THR A 99 -5.49 5.12 -6.80
N PHE A 100 -4.80 5.48 -5.72
CA PHE A 100 -5.19 6.54 -4.79
C PHE A 100 -4.27 7.74 -4.92
N LEU A 101 -4.85 8.91 -5.23
CA LEU A 101 -4.10 10.14 -5.45
C LEU A 101 -4.67 11.29 -4.62
N ASN A 102 -3.78 12.11 -4.07
CA ASN A 102 -4.05 13.51 -3.75
C ASN A 102 -3.38 14.42 -4.81
N ARG A 103 -3.53 15.74 -4.69
CA ARG A 103 -2.94 16.68 -5.67
C ARG A 103 -1.42 16.48 -5.81
N ARG A 104 -0.70 16.34 -4.69
CA ARG A 104 0.76 16.26 -4.70
C ARG A 104 1.28 15.06 -5.49
N LEU A 105 0.70 13.89 -5.26
CA LEU A 105 1.09 12.67 -5.96
C LEU A 105 0.62 12.66 -7.42
N ALA A 106 -0.57 13.22 -7.69
CA ALA A 106 -1.08 13.36 -9.04
C ALA A 106 -0.16 14.25 -9.92
N GLU A 107 0.36 15.35 -9.36
CA GLU A 107 1.37 16.20 -10.01
C GLU A 107 2.66 15.41 -10.32
N HIS A 108 3.14 14.62 -9.35
CA HIS A 108 4.30 13.75 -9.55
C HIS A 108 4.09 12.71 -10.65
N TYR A 109 2.88 12.18 -10.80
CA TYR A 109 2.53 11.22 -11.85
C TYR A 109 2.11 11.86 -13.18
N GLY A 110 1.93 13.18 -13.24
CA GLY A 110 1.41 13.85 -14.42
C GLY A 110 -0.07 13.51 -14.71
N ILE A 111 -0.85 13.15 -13.68
CA ILE A 111 -2.28 12.82 -13.80
C ILE A 111 -3.11 14.08 -13.49
N PRO A 112 -3.80 14.68 -14.48
CA PRO A 112 -4.58 15.90 -14.25
C PRO A 112 -5.90 15.61 -13.50
N GLY A 113 -6.53 16.67 -12.99
CA GLY A 113 -7.90 16.61 -12.46
C GLY A 113 -8.02 16.23 -10.97
N VAL A 114 -6.92 15.93 -10.28
CA VAL A 114 -6.90 15.71 -8.82
C VAL A 114 -6.51 17.00 -8.11
N GLN A 115 -7.31 17.41 -7.12
CA GLN A 115 -7.12 18.68 -6.38
C GLN A 115 -7.24 18.47 -4.87
N GLY A 116 -6.58 19.31 -4.09
CA GLY A 116 -6.64 19.25 -2.63
C GLY A 116 -5.73 18.18 -1.99
N LEU A 117 -5.78 18.12 -0.66
CA LEU A 117 -4.92 17.26 0.16
C LEU A 117 -5.48 15.84 0.32
N ASP A 118 -6.80 15.70 0.19
CA ASP A 118 -7.49 14.43 0.39
C ASP A 118 -7.25 13.45 -0.76
N PHE A 119 -6.90 12.23 -0.38
CA PHE A 119 -6.78 11.11 -1.30
C PHE A 119 -8.14 10.66 -1.81
N ARG A 120 -8.18 10.29 -3.08
CA ARG A 120 -9.35 9.68 -3.71
C ARG A 120 -8.92 8.53 -4.61
N LYS A 121 -9.81 7.56 -4.76
CA LYS A 121 -9.70 6.52 -5.78
C LYS A 121 -9.85 7.17 -7.15
N VAL A 122 -8.87 6.96 -8.03
CA VAL A 122 -8.83 7.51 -9.38
C VAL A 122 -8.75 6.34 -10.35
N THR A 123 -9.71 6.26 -11.27
CA THR A 123 -9.65 5.32 -12.40
C THR A 123 -8.58 5.80 -13.38
N LEU A 124 -7.72 4.88 -13.76
CA LEU A 124 -6.61 5.09 -14.67
C LEU A 124 -7.05 4.78 -16.10
N PRO A 125 -6.58 5.55 -17.11
CA PRO A 125 -6.76 5.18 -18.51
C PRO A 125 -6.12 3.82 -18.80
N ALA A 126 -6.64 3.07 -19.78
CA ALA A 126 -6.12 1.75 -20.14
C ALA A 126 -4.63 1.76 -20.57
N GLU A 127 -4.16 2.88 -21.12
CA GLU A 127 -2.76 3.08 -21.54
C GLU A 127 -1.86 3.63 -20.41
N SER A 128 -2.39 3.75 -19.20
CA SER A 128 -1.63 4.23 -18.05
C SER A 128 -0.49 3.26 -17.73
N PRO A 129 0.75 3.74 -17.53
CA PRO A 129 1.83 2.90 -17.01
C PRO A 129 1.70 2.65 -15.50
N ARG A 130 0.65 3.18 -14.88
CA ARG A 130 0.30 2.98 -13.46
C ARG A 130 -0.79 1.94 -13.34
N GLY A 131 -0.85 1.31 -12.16
CA GLY A 131 -1.71 0.16 -11.88
C GLY A 131 -0.88 -0.91 -11.18
N GLY A 132 -1.40 -1.48 -10.10
CA GLY A 132 -0.66 -2.42 -9.26
C GLY A 132 0.50 -1.83 -8.46
N LEU A 133 1.13 -2.65 -7.60
CA LEU A 133 2.13 -2.22 -6.63
C LEU A 133 3.44 -1.77 -7.26
N LEU A 134 3.92 -2.48 -8.28
CA LEU A 134 5.25 -2.24 -8.87
C LEU A 134 5.37 -0.89 -9.58
N THR A 135 4.23 -0.23 -9.84
CA THR A 135 4.18 1.08 -10.50
C THR A 135 4.02 2.23 -9.50
N GLN A 136 3.82 1.94 -8.21
CA GLN A 136 3.68 2.94 -7.15
C GLN A 136 5.03 3.50 -6.73
N ALA A 137 5.06 4.80 -6.44
CA ALA A 137 6.28 5.54 -6.16
C ALA A 137 6.97 5.08 -4.88
N SER A 138 6.23 4.63 -3.87
CA SER A 138 6.80 4.05 -2.64
C SER A 138 7.69 2.85 -2.96
N ILE A 139 7.20 1.92 -3.79
CA ILE A 139 7.91 0.72 -4.23
C ILE A 139 9.11 1.09 -5.10
N LEU A 140 8.92 2.03 -6.03
CA LEU A 140 10.01 2.53 -6.86
C LEU A 140 11.11 3.20 -6.03
N LYS A 141 10.74 3.87 -4.94
CA LYS A 141 11.66 4.56 -4.02
C LYS A 141 12.43 3.60 -3.14
N VAL A 142 11.76 2.63 -2.47
CA VAL A 142 12.45 1.66 -1.60
C VAL A 142 13.37 0.74 -2.38
N THR A 143 13.10 0.54 -3.67
CA THR A 143 13.96 -0.24 -4.58
C THR A 143 15.00 0.60 -5.35
N ALA A 144 15.29 1.83 -4.92
CA ALA A 144 16.26 2.74 -5.55
C ALA A 144 17.37 3.18 -4.58
N ASN A 145 18.48 3.69 -5.14
CA ASN A 145 19.67 4.10 -4.36
C ASN A 145 19.84 5.62 -4.23
N GLY A 146 18.77 6.40 -4.46
CA GLY A 146 18.75 7.87 -4.33
C GLY A 146 19.32 8.66 -5.52
N THR A 147 20.20 8.07 -6.34
CA THR A 147 20.68 8.73 -7.58
C THR A 147 20.09 8.11 -8.83
N ASN A 148 19.80 6.80 -8.80
CA ASN A 148 19.26 6.06 -9.93
C ASN A 148 18.25 5.00 -9.48
N THR A 149 17.42 4.58 -10.44
CA THR A 149 16.66 3.33 -10.33
C THR A 149 17.63 2.14 -10.29
N SER A 150 17.33 1.11 -9.48
CA SER A 150 18.18 -0.06 -9.36
C SER A 150 17.43 -1.34 -9.75
N PRO A 151 17.68 -1.92 -10.94
CA PRO A 151 16.96 -3.10 -11.40
C PRO A 151 17.26 -4.35 -10.58
N VAL A 152 18.47 -4.47 -10.00
CA VAL A 152 18.86 -5.64 -9.19
C VAL A 152 18.10 -5.70 -7.87
N PRO A 153 18.09 -4.67 -7.00
CA PRO A 153 17.22 -4.61 -5.83
C PRO A 153 15.74 -4.79 -6.17
N ARG A 154 15.27 -4.19 -7.27
CA ARG A 154 13.87 -4.36 -7.69
C ARG A 154 13.54 -5.81 -8.08
N GLY A 155 14.45 -6.50 -8.76
CA GLY A 155 14.31 -7.93 -9.04
C GLY A 155 14.28 -8.76 -7.76
N SER A 156 15.19 -8.49 -6.82
CA SER A 156 15.22 -9.13 -5.50
C SER A 156 13.92 -8.91 -4.73
N PHE A 157 13.38 -7.69 -4.73
CA PHE A 157 12.10 -7.34 -4.12
C PHE A 157 10.95 -8.18 -4.69
N VAL A 158 10.87 -8.33 -6.01
CA VAL A 158 9.81 -9.16 -6.64
C VAL A 158 9.92 -10.62 -6.22
N LEU A 159 11.14 -11.18 -6.24
CA LEU A 159 11.39 -12.57 -5.84
C LEU A 159 11.02 -12.84 -4.39
N ALA A 160 11.45 -11.96 -3.47
CA ALA A 160 11.25 -12.12 -2.03
C ALA A 160 9.81 -11.79 -1.61
N ASN A 161 9.28 -10.63 -2.02
CA ASN A 161 8.05 -10.08 -1.46
C ASN A 161 6.80 -10.46 -2.28
N LEU A 162 6.92 -10.78 -3.57
CA LEU A 162 5.75 -11.16 -4.38
C LEU A 162 5.70 -12.65 -4.71
N LEU A 163 6.83 -13.28 -5.05
CA LEU A 163 6.87 -14.70 -5.44
C LEU A 163 7.18 -15.65 -4.28
N GLY A 164 7.78 -15.18 -3.19
CA GLY A 164 8.18 -16.02 -2.05
C GLY A 164 9.32 -16.98 -2.39
N THR A 165 10.19 -16.61 -3.35
CA THR A 165 11.33 -17.42 -3.82
C THR A 165 12.64 -16.64 -3.63
N PRO A 166 13.16 -16.52 -2.39
CA PRO A 166 14.36 -15.76 -2.09
C PRO A 166 15.64 -16.36 -2.71
#